data_AF-A0A173S6P3-F1
#
_entry.id   AF-A0A173S6P3-F1
#
_cell.length_a   1.000
_cell.length_b   1.000
_cell.length_c   1.000
_cell.angle_alpha   90.00
_cell.angle_beta   90.00
_cell.angle_gamma   90.00
#
_symmetry.space_group_name_H-M   'P 1'
#
loop_
_entity.id
_entity.type
_entity.pdbx_description
1 polymer ?
#
loop_
_entity_poly.entity_id
_entity_poly.type
_entity_poly.pdbx_seq_one_letter_code
_entity_poly.pdbx_strand_id
1 'polypeptide(L)'
;MVKLIKTLDVQNASLNVITAGRRFPLAQFAGKIEITEHQSMAPILGRRCKGEKKIYASFILCQNIEYQSDDTFNTGKVYEAVGDVQGEQSCERLIFSGLRFEDMDPLEGTVTLEVTDLELIRKMIEM
;
A
#
# COMPACT_ATOMS: atom_id res chain seq x y z
N MET A 1 14.22 6.13 12.42
CA MET A 1 14.73 6.44 11.06
C MET A 1 13.84 5.71 10.07
N VAL A 2 13.38 6.42 9.03
CA VAL A 2 12.63 5.82 7.92
C VAL A 2 13.54 5.78 6.71
N LYS A 3 13.57 4.65 6.01
CA LYS A 3 14.36 4.45 4.80
C LYS A 3 13.48 3.83 3.72
N LEU A 4 13.39 4.47 2.55
CA LEU A 4 12.78 3.86 1.37
C LEU A 4 13.69 2.72 0.88
N ILE A 5 13.13 1.52 0.76
CA ILE A 5 13.81 0.32 0.26
C ILE A 5 13.65 0.22 -1.25
N LYS A 6 12.40 0.31 -1.73
CA LYS A 6 12.05 0.05 -3.13
C LYS A 6 10.76 0.79 -3.47
N THR A 7 10.68 1.23 -4.73
CA THR A 7 9.46 1.76 -5.34
C THR A 7 9.14 0.91 -6.55
N LEU A 8 7.89 0.48 -6.67
CA LEU A 8 7.39 -0.29 -7.80
C LEU A 8 6.25 0.47 -8.47
N ASP A 9 6.25 0.54 -9.79
CA ASP A 9 5.16 1.16 -10.54
C ASP A 9 4.03 0.15 -10.76
N VAL A 10 2.80 0.65 -10.71
CA VAL A 10 1.59 -0.15 -10.89
C VAL A 10 0.74 0.45 -12.00
N GLN A 11 0.39 -0.36 -12.98
CA GLN A 11 -0.44 0.01 -14.13
C GLN A 11 -1.72 -0.83 -14.17
N ASN A 12 -2.70 -0.37 -14.96
CA ASN A 12 -3.99 -1.05 -15.16
C ASN A 12 -4.67 -1.48 -13.84
N ALA A 13 -4.53 -0.65 -12.81
CA ALA A 13 -4.96 -1.01 -11.48
C ALA A 13 -6.44 -0.69 -11.27
N SER A 14 -7.12 -1.54 -10.51
CA SER A 14 -8.48 -1.32 -10.07
C SER A 14 -8.58 -1.53 -8.56
N LEU A 15 -9.29 -0.63 -7.90
CA LEU A 15 -9.57 -0.67 -6.48
C LEU A 15 -11.03 -1.05 -6.25
N ASN A 16 -11.24 -2.02 -5.37
CA ASN A 16 -12.54 -2.37 -4.83
C ASN A 16 -12.58 -2.06 -3.33
N VAL A 17 -13.74 -1.67 -2.84
CA VAL A 17 -14.04 -1.56 -1.42
C VAL A 17 -14.85 -2.77 -0.97
N ILE A 18 -14.47 -3.34 0.18
CA ILE A 18 -15.13 -4.49 0.79
C ILE A 18 -16.07 -3.99 1.88
N THR A 19 -17.38 -4.04 1.60
CA THR A 19 -18.42 -3.63 2.56
C THR A 19 -19.42 -4.76 2.74
N ALA A 20 -19.65 -5.16 4.00
CA ALA A 20 -20.59 -6.24 4.36
C ALA A 20 -20.36 -7.55 3.57
N GLY A 21 -19.09 -7.91 3.33
CA GLY A 21 -18.72 -9.14 2.60
C GLY A 21 -18.89 -9.06 1.09
N ARG A 22 -19.22 -7.89 0.53
CA ARG A 22 -19.35 -7.68 -0.92
C ARG A 22 -18.24 -6.76 -1.44
N ARG A 23 -17.80 -7.02 -2.67
CA ARG A 23 -16.83 -6.20 -3.40
C ARG A 23 -17.59 -5.16 -4.23
N PHE A 24 -17.26 -3.88 -4.05
CA PHE A 24 -17.78 -2.80 -4.86
C PHE A 24 -16.64 -2.09 -5.59
N PRO A 25 -16.76 -1.84 -6.90
CA PRO A 25 -15.75 -1.10 -7.64
C PRO A 25 -15.69 0.35 -7.14
N LEU A 26 -14.49 0.80 -6.80
CA LEU A 26 -14.24 2.13 -6.27
C LEU A 26 -13.54 3.02 -7.30
N ALA A 27 -12.44 2.56 -7.88
CA ALA A 27 -11.70 3.34 -8.86
C ALA A 27 -10.84 2.49 -9.80
N GLN A 28 -10.52 3.02 -10.97
CA GLN A 28 -9.40 2.57 -11.82
C GLN A 28 -8.30 3.62 -11.80
N PHE A 29 -7.04 3.21 -11.78
CA PHE A 29 -5.93 4.13 -11.60
C PHE A 29 -4.59 3.53 -12.04
N ALA A 30 -3.59 4.40 -12.15
CA ALA A 30 -2.18 4.03 -12.12
C ALA A 30 -1.56 4.53 -10.82
N GLY A 31 -0.56 3.83 -10.30
CA GLY A 31 -0.03 4.13 -8.98
C GLY A 31 1.38 3.61 -8.79
N LYS A 32 1.82 3.65 -7.54
CA LYS A 32 3.11 3.12 -7.13
C LYS A 32 3.01 2.48 -5.76
N ILE A 33 3.92 1.56 -5.48
CA ILE A 33 4.05 0.92 -4.18
C ILE A 33 5.40 1.34 -3.62
N GLU A 34 5.40 1.88 -2.42
CA GLU A 34 6.61 2.27 -1.71
C GLU A 34 6.82 1.33 -0.52
N ILE A 35 7.96 0.64 -0.52
CA ILE A 35 8.36 -0.25 0.58
C ILE A 35 9.35 0.51 1.45
N THR A 36 8.99 0.73 2.72
CA THR A 36 9.78 1.51 3.66
C THR A 36 10.20 0.68 4.87
N GLU A 37 11.37 1.01 5.39
CA GLU A 37 11.92 0.43 6.61
C GLU A 37 11.89 1.47 7.72
N HIS A 38 11.21 1.14 8.81
CA HIS A 38 11.20 1.92 10.04
C HIS A 38 12.09 1.25 11.07
N GLN A 39 13.17 1.92 11.44
CA GLN A 39 14.01 1.55 12.57
C GLN A 39 13.71 2.46 13.76
N SER A 40 13.34 1.87 14.89
CA SER A 40 13.15 2.55 16.17
C SER A 40 14.08 1.97 17.23
N MET A 41 14.46 2.78 18.21
CA MET A 41 15.15 2.31 19.40
C MET A 41 14.21 2.47 20.60
N ALA A 42 13.87 1.35 21.23
CA ALA A 42 13.13 1.37 22.48
C ALA A 42 14.15 1.36 23.64
N PRO A 43 14.25 2.45 24.43
CA PRO A 43 15.03 2.43 25.65
C PRO A 43 14.37 1.47 26.65
N ILE A 44 15.15 0.57 27.23
CA ILE A 44 14.68 -0.36 28.27
C ILE A 44 15.45 0.01 29.53
N LEU A 45 14.74 0.41 30.59
CA LEU A 45 15.34 0.81 31.85
C LEU A 45 16.20 -0.34 32.40
N GLY A 46 17.48 -0.04 32.69
CA GLY A 46 18.43 -1.02 33.23
C GLY A 46 18.95 -2.06 32.23
N ARG A 47 18.66 -1.94 30.93
CA ARG A 47 19.19 -2.81 29.86
C ARG A 47 19.73 -2.00 28.69
N ARG A 48 20.54 -2.62 27.82
CA ARG A 48 20.89 -2.03 26.52
C ARG A 48 19.61 -1.84 25.70
N CYS A 49 19.49 -0.69 25.02
CA CYS A 49 18.36 -0.39 24.15
C CYS A 49 18.13 -1.51 23.14
N LYS A 50 16.87 -1.85 22.87
CA LYS A 50 16.49 -2.82 21.84
C LYS A 50 16.14 -2.04 20.56
N GLY A 51 16.87 -2.31 19.49
CA GLY A 51 16.49 -1.85 18.15
C GLY A 51 15.32 -2.69 17.63
N GLU A 52 14.27 -2.03 17.16
CA GLU A 52 13.17 -2.66 16.45
C GLU A 52 13.21 -2.19 14.99
N LYS A 53 13.10 -3.14 14.06
CA LYS A 53 13.06 -2.90 12.62
C LYS A 53 11.75 -3.45 12.09
N LYS A 54 10.96 -2.58 11.43
CA LYS A 54 9.70 -2.93 10.79
C LYS A 54 9.77 -2.53 9.32
N ILE A 55 9.21 -3.38 8.46
CA ILE A 55 9.08 -3.10 7.03
C ILE A 55 7.60 -2.90 6.76
N TYR A 56 7.27 -1.81 6.11
CA TYR A 56 5.92 -1.43 5.70
C TYR A 56 5.90 -1.29 4.18
N ALA A 57 4.72 -1.48 3.58
CA ALA A 57 4.51 -1.09 2.20
C ALA A 57 3.23 -0.27 2.08
N SER A 58 3.35 0.84 1.37
CA SER A 58 2.26 1.78 1.13
C SER A 58 1.95 1.73 -0.36
N PHE A 59 0.68 1.47 -0.67
CA PHE A 59 0.13 1.44 -2.00
C PHE A 59 -0.49 2.81 -2.27
N ILE A 60 0.08 3.55 -3.23
CA ILE A 60 -0.27 4.95 -3.51
C ILE A 60 -0.95 5.04 -4.87
N LEU A 61 -2.20 5.50 -4.88
CA LEU A 61 -2.93 5.86 -6.08
C LEU A 61 -2.46 7.24 -6.56
N CYS A 62 -2.22 7.43 -7.86
CA CYS A 62 -1.67 8.68 -8.40
C CYS A 62 -2.53 9.25 -9.54
N GLN A 63 -2.79 10.58 -9.48
CA GLN A 63 -3.16 11.59 -10.52
C GLN A 63 -4.24 11.28 -11.59
N ASN A 64 -4.48 10.01 -11.94
CA ASN A 64 -5.47 9.55 -12.92
C ASN A 64 -6.45 8.55 -12.27
N ILE A 65 -7.02 8.94 -11.13
CA ILE A 65 -7.99 8.10 -10.42
C ILE A 65 -9.37 8.31 -11.07
N GLU A 66 -9.83 7.32 -11.82
CA GLU A 66 -11.18 7.27 -12.37
C GLU A 66 -12.12 6.62 -11.35
N TYR A 67 -12.81 7.46 -10.58
CA TYR A 67 -13.79 7.03 -9.59
C TYR A 67 -15.03 6.41 -10.26
N GLN A 68 -15.42 5.24 -9.79
CA GLN A 68 -16.58 4.48 -10.30
C GLN A 68 -17.77 4.51 -9.34
N SER A 69 -17.58 5.05 -8.13
CA SER A 69 -18.64 5.29 -7.16
C SER A 69 -18.37 6.56 -6.34
N ASP A 70 -19.42 7.11 -5.76
CA ASP A 70 -19.36 8.24 -4.82
C ASP A 70 -18.93 7.81 -3.41
N ASP A 71 -18.45 6.57 -3.25
CA ASP A 71 -18.08 6.05 -1.94
C ASP A 71 -16.76 6.66 -1.46
N THR A 72 -16.69 7.02 -0.19
CA THR A 72 -15.53 7.73 0.36
C THR A 72 -14.54 6.78 1.03
N PHE A 73 -13.27 7.16 0.94
CA PHE A 73 -12.20 6.51 1.68
C PHE A 73 -12.40 6.71 3.19
N ASN A 74 -12.26 5.61 3.93
CA ASN A 74 -12.46 5.53 5.36
C ASN A 74 -11.56 4.44 5.97
N THR A 75 -10.99 4.72 7.14
CA THR A 75 -10.12 3.81 7.91
C THR A 75 -10.84 2.55 8.41
N GLY A 76 -12.16 2.60 8.59
CA GLY A 76 -12.98 1.46 9.00
C GLY A 76 -13.34 0.49 7.87
N LYS A 77 -12.97 0.80 6.62
CA LYS A 77 -13.22 -0.06 5.46
C LYS A 77 -11.95 -0.79 5.06
N VAL A 78 -12.15 -1.91 4.37
CA VAL A 78 -11.08 -2.72 3.81
C VAL A 78 -11.15 -2.60 2.30
N TYR A 79 -9.98 -2.50 1.65
CA TYR A 79 -9.89 -2.38 0.21
C TYR A 79 -9.17 -3.58 -0.38
N GLU A 80 -9.44 -3.82 -1.65
CA GLU A 80 -8.76 -4.83 -2.47
C GLU A 80 -8.33 -4.17 -3.78
N ALA A 81 -7.03 -4.15 -4.06
CA ALA A 81 -6.51 -3.68 -5.33
C ALA A 81 -6.02 -4.84 -6.18
N VAL A 82 -6.12 -4.72 -7.49
CA VAL A 82 -5.44 -5.58 -8.44
C VAL A 82 -4.79 -4.70 -9.49
N GLY A 83 -3.55 -4.99 -9.87
CA GLY A 83 -2.83 -4.21 -10.87
C GLY A 83 -1.59 -4.93 -11.38
N ASP A 84 -1.09 -4.48 -12.51
CA ASP A 84 0.13 -4.99 -13.12
C ASP A 84 1.32 -4.25 -12.49
N VAL A 85 2.14 -4.96 -11.73
CA VAL A 85 3.26 -4.42 -10.96
C VAL A 85 4.56 -4.63 -11.72
N GLN A 86 5.25 -3.53 -12.01
CA GLN A 86 6.50 -3.52 -12.73
C GLN A 86 7.68 -3.62 -11.75
N GLY A 87 8.32 -4.78 -11.72
CA GLY A 87 9.61 -5.01 -11.06
C GLY A 87 10.79 -4.68 -11.97
N GLU A 88 12.01 -4.92 -11.46
CA GLU A 88 13.24 -4.67 -12.22
C GLU A 88 13.41 -5.68 -13.36
N GLN A 89 12.96 -6.91 -13.14
CA GLN A 89 13.15 -8.03 -14.08
C GLN A 89 11.84 -8.70 -14.51
N SER A 90 10.72 -8.42 -13.83
CA SER A 90 9.42 -9.01 -14.15
C SER A 90 8.30 -7.96 -14.15
N CYS A 91 7.21 -8.29 -14.84
CA CYS A 91 5.95 -7.59 -14.74
C CYS A 91 4.89 -8.63 -14.38
N GLU A 92 4.24 -8.46 -13.22
CA GLU A 92 3.29 -9.44 -12.70
C GLU A 92 2.01 -8.78 -12.24
N ARG A 93 0.87 -9.41 -12.55
CA ARG A 93 -0.43 -8.97 -12.03
C ARG A 93 -0.60 -9.46 -10.60
N LEU A 94 -0.58 -8.53 -9.64
CA LEU A 94 -0.69 -8.83 -8.21
C LEU A 94 -2.06 -8.42 -7.67
N ILE A 95 -2.54 -9.18 -6.68
CA ILE A 95 -3.76 -8.90 -5.93
C ILE A 95 -3.34 -8.50 -4.52
N PHE A 96 -3.82 -7.34 -4.10
CA PHE A 96 -3.60 -6.75 -2.80
C PHE A 96 -4.91 -6.82 -2.02
N SER A 97 -5.07 -7.83 -1.19
CA SER A 97 -6.23 -7.96 -0.31
C SER A 97 -5.94 -7.37 1.06
N GLY A 98 -6.96 -6.83 1.73
CA GLY A 98 -6.79 -6.35 3.11
C GLY A 98 -6.07 -5.00 3.21
N LEU A 99 -6.13 -4.18 2.16
CA LEU A 99 -5.57 -2.84 2.17
C LEU A 99 -6.34 -1.95 3.16
N ARG A 100 -5.61 -1.09 3.89
CA ARG A 100 -6.20 -0.15 4.85
C ARG A 100 -5.93 1.28 4.45
N PHE A 101 -6.93 2.13 4.51
CA PHE A 101 -6.73 3.55 4.26
C PHE A 101 -5.83 4.18 5.34
N GLU A 102 -4.75 4.82 4.91
CA GLU A 102 -3.86 5.60 5.79
C GLU A 102 -4.17 7.09 5.68
N ASP A 103 -4.04 7.65 4.48
CA ASP A 103 -4.13 9.09 4.25
C ASP A 103 -4.53 9.43 2.80
N MET A 104 -4.99 10.65 2.59
CA MET A 104 -5.27 11.23 1.29
C MET A 104 -4.67 12.64 1.22
N ASP A 105 -3.82 12.87 0.23
CA ASP A 105 -3.32 14.21 -0.08
C ASP A 105 -4.19 14.83 -1.19
N PRO A 106 -5.07 15.80 -0.86
CA PRO A 106 -5.93 16.44 -1.85
C PRO A 106 -5.18 17.40 -2.78
N LEU A 107 -3.97 17.86 -2.43
CA LEU A 107 -3.16 18.74 -3.27
C LEU A 107 -2.46 17.94 -4.37
N GLU A 108 -1.90 16.79 -4.00
CA GLU A 108 -1.25 15.87 -4.95
C GLU A 108 -2.24 14.93 -5.65
N GLY A 109 -3.48 14.87 -5.15
CA GLY A 109 -4.50 13.94 -5.64
C GLY A 109 -4.12 12.48 -5.42
N THR A 110 -3.43 12.19 -4.32
CA THR A 110 -2.95 10.83 -4.00
C THR A 110 -3.71 10.23 -2.84
N VAL A 111 -3.91 8.91 -2.88
CA VAL A 111 -4.52 8.14 -1.80
C VAL A 111 -3.55 7.04 -1.41
N THR A 112 -3.26 6.93 -0.12
CA THR A 112 -2.30 5.98 0.44
C THR A 112 -3.03 4.89 1.21
N LEU A 113 -2.74 3.64 0.83
CA LEU A 113 -3.26 2.44 1.48
C LEU A 113 -2.12 1.60 2.05
N GLU A 114 -2.21 1.17 3.30
CA GLU A 114 -1.28 0.22 3.92
C GLU A 114 -1.50 -1.18 3.34
N VAL A 115 -0.42 -1.80 2.86
CA VAL A 115 -0.37 -3.22 2.52
C VAL A 115 -0.07 -4.01 3.79
N THR A 116 -1.00 -4.87 4.19
CA THR A 116 -0.88 -5.66 5.43
C THR A 116 -0.32 -7.06 5.22
N ASP A 117 -0.24 -7.53 3.97
CA ASP A 117 0.24 -8.86 3.60
C ASP A 117 1.78 -8.91 3.55
N LEU A 118 2.37 -9.60 4.53
CA LEU A 118 3.83 -9.75 4.65
C LEU A 118 4.45 -10.64 3.57
N GLU A 119 3.72 -11.63 3.04
CA GLU A 119 4.22 -12.49 1.96
C GLU A 119 4.30 -11.70 0.66
N LEU A 120 3.28 -10.88 0.40
CA LEU A 120 3.25 -9.99 -0.75
C LEU A 120 4.37 -8.94 -0.67
N ILE A 121 4.61 -8.35 0.51
CA ILE A 121 5.73 -7.41 0.71
C ILE A 121 7.06 -8.09 0.41
N ARG A 122 7.29 -9.32 0.89
CA ARG A 122 8.51 -10.07 0.59
C ARG A 122 8.69 -10.32 -0.90
N LYS A 123 7.63 -10.77 -1.56
CA LYS A 123 7.66 -10.98 -3.01
C LYS A 123 8.03 -9.70 -3.76
N MET A 124 7.42 -8.57 -3.41
CA MET A 124 7.70 -7.27 -4.03
C MET A 124 9.12 -6.76 -3.79
N ILE A 125 9.78 -7.17 -2.69
CA ILE A 125 11.20 -6.87 -2.47
C ILE A 125 12.07 -7.64 -3.48
N GLU A 126 11.69 -8.87 -3.82
CA GLU A 126 12.43 -9.78 -4.69
C GLU A 126 12.18 -9.55 -6.20
N MET A 127 11.07 -8.92 -6.57
CA MET A 127 10.73 -8.52 -7.96
C MET A 127 11.60 -7.37 -8.48
#